data_AF-A0A482W1R9-F1
#
_entry.id   AF-A0A482W1R9-F1
#
_cell.length_a   1.000
_cell.length_b   1.000
_cell.length_c   1.000
_cell.angle_alpha   90.00
_cell.angle_beta   90.00
_cell.angle_gamma   90.00
#
_symmetry.space_group_name_H-M   'P 1'
#
loop_
_entity.id
_entity.type
_entity.pdbx_description
1 polymer ?
#
loop_
_entity_poly.entity_id
_entity_poly.type
_entity_poly.pdbx_seq_one_letter_code
_entity_poly.pdbx_strand_id
1 'polypeptide(L)'
;MEILGVYTIIKNMEKLKQLLVTLDIDLFQPKDRQQRNLIQSNLNSWKIVVWSFWLLTLIWLFFYNFSPILDKTSKEYRLPFRAWYPYNTETSLQYELIYLHQFIGITYLTIISINVDTLIAALNMYTGAQLDIICDNVRKFHNSETDTPADANRKLTNCIHHHRELLKFVEFTNNFYNWVIFLQFLVGGVSIGLAVFQLTVVSVDEIQVFMYCWFGNEIEVKVV
;
A
#
# COMPACT_ATOMS: atom_id res chain seq x y z
N MET A 1 3.16 -10.24 -10.42
CA MET A 1 3.39 -10.02 -8.98
C MET A 1 2.10 -10.17 -8.18
N GLU A 2 0.97 -9.65 -8.69
CA GLU A 2 -0.28 -9.64 -7.93
C GLU A 2 -0.78 -11.06 -7.61
N ILE A 3 -0.55 -12.04 -8.50
CA ILE A 3 -0.87 -13.47 -8.26
C ILE A 3 -0.12 -14.02 -7.04
N LEU A 4 1.12 -13.60 -6.79
CA LEU A 4 1.89 -14.04 -5.63
C LEU A 4 1.40 -13.35 -4.35
N GLY A 5 0.96 -12.09 -4.44
CA GLY A 5 0.28 -11.38 -3.36
C GLY A 5 -1.01 -12.09 -2.95
N VAL A 6 -1.86 -12.46 -3.92
CA VAL A 6 -3.07 -13.29 -3.72
C VAL A 6 -2.71 -14.60 -3.04
N TYR A 7 -1.74 -15.34 -3.58
CA TYR A 7 -1.32 -16.63 -3.04
C TYR A 7 -0.83 -16.50 -1.60
N THR A 8 -0.06 -15.45 -1.30
CA THR A 8 0.47 -15.19 0.04
C THR A 8 -0.64 -14.85 1.03
N ILE A 9 -1.61 -14.03 0.63
CA ILE A 9 -2.81 -13.73 1.44
C ILE A 9 -3.61 -15.00 1.72
N ILE A 10 -3.92 -15.79 0.69
CA ILE A 10 -4.73 -17.00 0.84
C ILE A 10 -4.01 -18.01 1.72
N LYS A 11 -2.71 -18.23 1.49
CA LYS A 11 -1.89 -19.17 2.26
C LYS A 11 -1.78 -18.77 3.73
N ASN A 12 -1.74 -17.47 4.02
CA ASN A 12 -1.61 -16.94 5.37
C ASN A 12 -2.94 -16.40 5.93
N MET A 13 -4.09 -16.75 5.34
CA MET A 13 -5.38 -16.20 5.74
C MET A 13 -5.77 -16.61 7.18
N GLU A 14 -5.44 -17.84 7.57
CA GLU A 14 -5.67 -18.33 8.94
C GLU A 14 -4.85 -17.52 9.96
N LYS A 15 -3.58 -17.29 9.63
CA LYS A 15 -2.66 -16.42 10.36
C LYS A 15 -3.19 -14.99 10.47
N LEU A 16 -3.71 -14.43 9.38
CA LEU A 16 -4.32 -13.11 9.36
C LEU A 16 -5.57 -13.03 10.25
N LYS A 17 -6.42 -14.07 10.25
CA LYS A 17 -7.59 -14.14 11.13
C LYS A 17 -7.21 -14.23 12.61
N GLN A 18 -6.24 -15.08 12.94
CA GLN A 18 -5.71 -15.16 14.31
C GLN A 18 -5.14 -13.81 14.76
N LEU A 19 -4.49 -13.11 13.84
CA LEU A 19 -4.00 -11.77 14.10
C LEU A 19 -5.15 -10.79 14.38
N LEU A 20 -6.19 -10.77 13.54
CA LEU A 20 -7.40 -9.96 13.78
C LEU A 20 -8.07 -10.26 15.12
N VAL A 21 -8.11 -11.52 15.54
CA VAL A 21 -8.62 -11.91 16.86
C VAL A 21 -7.70 -11.41 17.98
N THR A 22 -6.39 -11.46 17.78
CA THR A 22 -5.41 -10.92 18.76
C THR A 22 -5.55 -9.42 18.93
N LEU A 23 -5.89 -8.70 17.85
CA LEU A 23 -6.16 -7.25 17.88
C LEU A 23 -7.37 -6.87 18.76
N ASP A 24 -8.32 -7.80 18.94
CA ASP A 24 -9.58 -7.56 19.67
C ASP A 24 -9.45 -7.77 21.19
N ILE A 25 -8.30 -8.27 21.67
CA ILE A 25 -8.06 -8.52 23.09
C ILE A 25 -8.13 -7.20 23.88
N ASP A 26 -8.78 -7.22 25.05
CA ASP A 26 -8.91 -6.07 25.98
C ASP A 26 -7.58 -5.36 26.30
N LEU A 27 -6.47 -6.09 26.24
CA LEU A 27 -5.12 -5.57 26.43
C LEU A 27 -4.77 -4.44 25.45
N PHE A 28 -5.27 -4.54 24.21
CA PHE A 28 -4.99 -3.62 23.11
C PHE A 28 -6.08 -2.54 22.92
N GLN A 29 -7.14 -2.57 23.73
CA GLN A 29 -8.23 -1.61 23.63
C GLN A 29 -7.87 -0.28 24.35
N PRO A 30 -8.23 0.89 23.78
CA PRO A 30 -8.01 2.18 24.43
C PRO A 30 -8.83 2.30 25.71
N LYS A 31 -8.17 2.68 26.81
CA LYS A 31 -8.82 2.83 28.13
C LYS A 31 -9.29 4.25 28.39
N ASP A 32 -8.56 5.22 27.85
CA ASP A 32 -8.82 6.65 28.07
C ASP A 32 -9.34 7.36 26.82
N ARG A 33 -10.08 8.46 27.03
CA ARG A 33 -10.50 9.36 25.93
C ARG A 33 -9.30 9.90 25.13
N GLN A 34 -8.17 10.15 25.81
CA GLN A 34 -6.96 10.62 25.16
C GLN A 34 -6.37 9.56 24.22
N GLN A 35 -6.32 8.30 24.66
CA GLN A 35 -5.88 7.16 23.84
C GLN A 35 -6.82 6.93 22.66
N ARG A 36 -8.14 7.05 22.88
CA ARG A 36 -9.13 6.97 21.79
C ARG A 36 -8.93 8.06 20.75
N ASN A 37 -8.63 9.29 21.16
CA ASN A 37 -8.34 10.39 20.25
C ASN A 37 -7.05 10.17 19.45
N LEU A 38 -6.00 9.61 20.07
CA LEU A 38 -4.75 9.25 19.38
C LEU A 38 -5.01 8.21 18.28
N ILE A 39 -5.72 7.13 18.60
CA ILE A 39 -6.11 6.10 17.63
C ILE A 39 -6.97 6.70 16.52
N GLN A 40 -7.96 7.53 16.88
CA GLN A 40 -8.86 8.13 15.89
C GLN A 40 -8.13 9.06 14.92
N SER A 41 -7.16 9.84 15.41
CA SER A 41 -6.31 10.68 14.57
C SER A 41 -5.50 9.83 13.59
N ASN A 42 -4.85 8.77 14.08
CA ASN A 42 -4.06 7.86 13.24
C ASN A 42 -4.94 7.15 12.19
N LEU A 43 -6.14 6.71 12.57
CA LEU A 43 -7.12 6.10 11.66
C LEU A 43 -7.60 7.08 10.58
N ASN A 44 -7.82 8.35 10.93
CA ASN A 44 -8.24 9.35 9.96
C ASN A 44 -7.13 9.61 8.94
N SER A 45 -5.88 9.75 9.39
CA SER A 45 -4.72 9.89 8.52
C SER A 45 -4.56 8.68 7.59
N TRP A 46 -4.69 7.46 8.12
CA TRP A 46 -4.65 6.24 7.33
C TRP A 46 -5.78 6.20 6.29
N LYS A 47 -7.01 6.53 6.66
CA LYS A 47 -8.13 6.60 5.72
C LYS A 47 -7.85 7.58 4.59
N ILE A 48 -7.33 8.77 4.89
CA ILE A 48 -6.98 9.76 3.86
C ILE A 48 -5.96 9.18 2.88
N VAL A 49 -4.87 8.59 3.40
CA VAL A 49 -3.83 7.96 2.56
C VAL A 49 -4.41 6.86 1.67
N VAL A 50 -5.24 5.98 2.24
CA VAL A 50 -5.90 4.89 1.50
C VAL A 50 -6.84 5.43 0.42
N TRP A 51 -7.68 6.41 0.76
CA TRP A 51 -8.58 7.04 -0.21
C TRP A 51 -7.82 7.72 -1.34
N SER A 52 -6.75 8.46 -1.03
CA SER A 52 -5.88 9.06 -2.04
C SER A 52 -5.26 8.01 -2.95
N PHE A 53 -4.75 6.91 -2.39
CA PHE A 53 -4.15 5.82 -3.16
C PHE A 53 -5.17 5.11 -4.07
N TRP A 54 -6.38 4.87 -3.56
CA TRP A 54 -7.49 4.34 -4.36
C TRP A 54 -7.87 5.26 -5.52
N LEU A 55 -8.01 6.56 -5.28
CA LEU A 55 -8.34 7.54 -6.32
C LEU A 55 -7.28 7.60 -7.42
N LEU A 56 -6.00 7.65 -7.05
CA LEU A 56 -4.89 7.64 -8.01
C LEU A 56 -4.88 6.37 -8.85
N THR A 57 -5.15 5.22 -8.23
CA THR A 57 -5.17 3.93 -8.93
C THR A 57 -6.38 3.81 -9.86
N LEU A 58 -7.54 4.34 -9.46
CA LEU A 58 -8.73 4.38 -10.33
C LEU A 58 -8.51 5.27 -11.56
N ILE A 59 -7.87 6.43 -11.37
CA ILE A 59 -7.50 7.32 -12.48
C ILE A 59 -6.54 6.59 -13.42
N TRP A 60 -5.48 5.98 -12.89
CA TRP A 60 -4.52 5.21 -13.69
C TRP A 60 -5.19 4.06 -14.45
N LEU A 61 -6.05 3.29 -13.79
CA LEU A 61 -6.78 2.17 -14.40
C LEU A 61 -7.69 2.65 -15.54
N PHE A 62 -8.37 3.78 -15.35
CA PHE A 62 -9.18 4.40 -16.40
C PHE A 62 -8.32 4.78 -17.60
N PHE A 63 -7.24 5.54 -17.41
CA PHE A 63 -6.35 5.93 -18.51
C PHE A 63 -5.73 4.71 -19.22
N TYR A 64 -5.30 3.70 -18.47
CA TYR A 64 -4.70 2.50 -19.03
C TYR A 64 -5.68 1.74 -19.95
N ASN A 65 -6.93 1.55 -19.49
CA ASN A 65 -7.92 0.85 -20.28
C ASN A 65 -8.40 1.68 -21.49
N PHE A 66 -8.56 3.01 -21.35
CA PHE A 66 -9.05 3.84 -22.44
C PHE A 66 -7.97 4.26 -23.46
N SER A 67 -6.68 4.17 -23.11
CA SER A 67 -5.55 4.48 -24.00
C SER A 67 -5.64 3.84 -25.40
N PRO A 68 -5.87 2.52 -25.56
CA PRO A 68 -5.98 1.89 -26.88
C PRO A 68 -7.18 2.38 -27.72
N ILE A 69 -8.25 2.87 -27.09
CA ILE A 69 -9.43 3.42 -27.77
C ILE A 69 -9.17 4.85 -28.25
N LEU A 70 -8.40 5.62 -27.48
CA LEU A 70 -8.06 7.01 -27.78
C LEU A 70 -6.94 7.13 -28.84
N ASP A 71 -6.05 6.15 -28.91
CA ASP A 71 -4.93 6.12 -29.85
C ASP A 71 -5.39 5.62 -31.24
N LYS A 72 -5.92 6.55 -32.05
CA LYS A 72 -6.37 6.32 -33.44
C LYS A 72 -5.24 5.98 -34.43
N THR A 73 -3.99 5.91 -33.97
CA THR A 73 -2.78 5.73 -34.80
C THR A 73 -2.45 4.25 -35.03
N SER A 74 -2.89 3.36 -34.14
CA SER A 74 -2.65 1.92 -34.24
C SER A 74 -3.84 1.18 -34.86
N LYS A 75 -3.57 0.24 -35.79
CA LYS A 75 -4.52 -0.66 -36.48
C LYS A 75 -5.78 -0.97 -35.68
N GLU A 76 -6.92 -1.07 -36.37
CA GLU A 76 -8.32 -1.15 -35.92
C GLU A 76 -8.67 -2.05 -34.69
N TYR A 77 -7.75 -2.85 -34.15
CA TYR A 77 -7.96 -3.76 -33.02
C TYR A 77 -6.74 -3.86 -32.10
N ARG A 78 -6.49 -2.84 -31.24
CA ARG A 78 -5.41 -2.87 -30.24
C ARG A 78 -5.94 -3.23 -28.85
N LEU A 79 -5.54 -4.39 -28.35
CA LEU A 79 -5.86 -4.83 -26.98
C LEU A 79 -5.11 -4.00 -25.91
N PRO A 80 -5.69 -3.78 -24.72
CA PRO A 80 -5.03 -3.12 -23.58
C PRO A 80 -3.70 -3.77 -23.21
N PHE A 81 -3.65 -5.10 -23.24
CA PHE A 81 -2.43 -5.88 -23.07
C PHE A 81 -2.14 -6.71 -24.32
N ARG A 82 -0.92 -6.58 -24.84
CA ARG A 82 -0.45 -7.40 -25.98
C ARG A 82 -0.19 -8.83 -25.51
N ALA A 83 -1.15 -9.72 -25.79
CA ALA A 83 -1.03 -11.16 -25.58
C ALA A 83 -1.29 -11.91 -26.88
N TRP A 84 -0.63 -13.06 -27.04
CA TRP A 84 -0.89 -13.96 -28.15
C TRP A 84 -2.08 -14.87 -27.79
N TYR A 85 -3.08 -14.92 -28.65
CA TYR A 85 -4.23 -15.81 -28.53
C TYR A 85 -4.24 -16.81 -29.69
N PRO A 86 -4.64 -18.07 -29.48
CA PRO A 86 -4.63 -19.11 -30.51
C PRO A 86 -5.76 -18.98 -31.55
N TYR A 87 -6.49 -17.86 -31.58
CA TYR A 87 -7.62 -17.58 -32.48
C TYR A 87 -7.55 -16.14 -33.00
N ASN A 88 -8.22 -15.88 -34.14
CA ASN A 88 -8.13 -14.61 -34.86
C ASN A 88 -8.78 -13.45 -34.08
N THR A 89 -7.94 -12.62 -33.46
CA THR A 89 -8.34 -11.43 -32.69
C THR A 89 -8.82 -10.26 -33.56
N GLU A 90 -8.87 -10.43 -34.88
CA GLU A 90 -9.31 -9.44 -35.87
C GLU A 90 -10.83 -9.50 -36.17
N THR A 91 -11.58 -10.35 -35.46
CA THR A 91 -13.06 -10.40 -35.56
C THR A 91 -13.73 -9.61 -34.42
N SER A 92 -14.70 -8.74 -34.74
CA SER A 92 -15.33 -7.80 -33.78
C SER A 92 -15.80 -8.47 -32.48
N LEU A 93 -16.50 -9.61 -32.59
CA LEU A 93 -17.05 -10.30 -31.42
C LEU A 93 -15.98 -10.93 -30.52
N GLN A 94 -14.95 -11.55 -31.11
CA GLN A 94 -13.87 -12.16 -30.32
C GLN A 94 -12.98 -11.11 -29.67
N TYR A 95 -12.75 -10.00 -30.38
CA TYR A 95 -12.02 -8.84 -29.86
C TYR A 95 -12.71 -8.26 -28.62
N GLU A 96 -14.01 -8.02 -28.67
CA GLU A 96 -14.79 -7.46 -27.55
C GLU A 96 -14.76 -8.38 -26.31
N LEU A 97 -14.87 -9.70 -26.50
CA LEU A 97 -14.78 -10.67 -25.41
C LEU A 97 -13.40 -10.70 -24.76
N ILE A 98 -12.33 -10.67 -25.56
CA ILE A 98 -10.96 -10.64 -25.05
C ILE A 98 -10.70 -9.33 -24.31
N TYR A 99 -11.16 -8.21 -24.86
CA TYR A 99 -11.04 -6.91 -24.25
C TYR A 99 -11.72 -6.89 -22.87
N LEU A 100 -12.96 -7.38 -22.79
CA LEU A 100 -13.69 -7.48 -21.53
C LEU A 100 -12.97 -8.41 -20.53
N HIS A 101 -12.45 -9.54 -21.00
CA HIS A 101 -11.67 -10.44 -20.14
C HIS A 101 -10.41 -9.74 -19.59
N GLN A 102 -9.64 -9.06 -20.44
CA GLN A 102 -8.44 -8.32 -20.00
C GLN A 102 -8.80 -7.20 -19.03
N PHE A 103 -9.87 -6.45 -19.31
CA PHE A 103 -10.38 -5.39 -18.42
C PHE A 103 -10.71 -5.93 -17.02
N ILE A 104 -11.47 -7.03 -16.95
CA ILE A 104 -11.83 -7.67 -15.68
C ILE A 104 -10.57 -8.18 -14.97
N GLY A 105 -9.67 -8.82 -15.71
CA GLY A 105 -8.41 -9.37 -15.18
C GLY A 105 -7.53 -8.29 -14.55
N ILE A 106 -7.26 -7.20 -15.28
CA ILE A 106 -6.43 -6.08 -14.81
C ILE A 106 -7.09 -5.41 -13.60
N THR A 107 -8.41 -5.18 -13.65
CA THR A 107 -9.15 -4.59 -12.53
C THR A 107 -9.04 -5.44 -11.28
N TYR A 108 -9.23 -6.76 -11.40
CA TYR A 108 -9.13 -7.69 -10.28
C TYR A 108 -7.73 -7.72 -9.67
N LEU A 109 -6.69 -7.81 -10.50
CA LEU A 109 -5.28 -7.80 -10.06
C LEU A 109 -4.95 -6.50 -9.34
N THR A 110 -5.38 -5.36 -9.89
CA THR A 110 -5.18 -4.03 -9.32
C THR A 110 -5.85 -3.91 -7.95
N ILE A 111 -7.12 -4.31 -7.83
CA ILE A 111 -7.85 -4.29 -6.56
C ILE A 111 -7.13 -5.12 -5.50
N ILE A 112 -6.66 -6.32 -5.85
CA ILE A 112 -5.95 -7.15 -4.87
C ILE A 112 -4.66 -6.48 -4.41
N SER A 113 -3.87 -5.93 -5.34
CA SER A 113 -2.62 -5.24 -4.98
C SER A 113 -2.89 -4.11 -3.99
N ILE A 114 -3.89 -3.25 -4.26
CA ILE A 114 -4.26 -2.16 -3.36
C ILE A 114 -4.67 -2.69 -1.97
N ASN A 115 -5.43 -3.80 -1.92
CA ASN A 115 -5.86 -4.38 -0.65
C ASN A 115 -4.68 -4.94 0.15
N VAL A 116 -3.70 -5.57 -0.50
CA VAL A 116 -2.47 -6.05 0.14
C VAL A 116 -1.72 -4.88 0.77
N ASP A 117 -1.46 -3.83 0.00
CA ASP A 117 -0.71 -2.66 0.44
C ASP A 117 -1.44 -1.91 1.56
N THR A 118 -2.76 -1.77 1.43
CA THR A 118 -3.63 -1.15 2.43
C THR A 118 -3.64 -1.93 3.74
N LEU A 119 -3.67 -3.27 3.67
CA LEU A 119 -3.60 -4.15 4.84
C LEU A 119 -2.25 -3.99 5.56
N ILE A 120 -1.14 -4.00 4.82
CA ILE A 120 0.20 -3.79 5.40
C ILE A 120 0.28 -2.42 6.08
N ALA A 121 -0.21 -1.37 5.41
CA ALA A 121 -0.27 -0.02 5.96
C ALA A 121 -1.11 0.03 7.24
N ALA A 122 -2.26 -0.65 7.28
CA ALA A 122 -3.13 -0.72 8.45
C ALA A 122 -2.44 -1.40 9.65
N LEU A 123 -1.73 -2.52 9.42
CA LEU A 123 -0.99 -3.23 10.46
C LEU A 123 0.15 -2.38 11.05
N ASN A 124 0.87 -1.65 10.20
CA ASN A 124 1.92 -0.73 10.64
C ASN A 124 1.35 0.47 11.41
N MET A 125 0.25 1.06 10.92
CA MET A 125 -0.45 2.15 11.62
C MET A 125 -0.95 1.68 12.99
N TYR A 126 -1.52 0.48 13.07
CA TYR A 126 -1.97 -0.11 14.32
C TYR A 126 -0.81 -0.30 15.30
N THR A 127 0.31 -0.84 14.83
CA THR A 127 1.53 -1.00 15.64
C THR A 127 1.98 0.34 16.22
N GLY A 128 2.02 1.40 15.40
CA GLY A 128 2.34 2.75 15.86
C GLY A 128 1.37 3.25 16.93
N ALA A 129 0.06 3.08 16.71
CA ALA A 129 -0.95 3.48 17.69
C ALA A 129 -0.81 2.73 19.03
N GLN A 130 -0.47 1.44 19.02
CA GLN A 130 -0.23 0.68 20.25
C GLN A 130 1.04 1.14 20.98
N LEU A 131 2.10 1.51 20.25
CA LEU A 131 3.29 2.12 20.85
C LEU A 131 2.96 3.45 21.52
N ASP A 132 2.11 4.27 20.91
CA ASP A 132 1.66 5.54 21.52
C ASP A 132 0.87 5.30 22.82
N ILE A 133 0.01 4.27 22.85
CA ILE A 133 -0.75 3.87 24.05
C ILE A 133 0.20 3.41 25.15
N ILE A 134 1.19 2.57 24.83
CA ILE A 134 2.20 2.12 25.80
C ILE A 134 2.99 3.33 26.32
N CYS A 135 3.41 4.24 25.45
CA CYS A 135 4.10 5.48 25.86
C CYS A 135 3.24 6.33 26.82
N ASP A 136 1.95 6.50 26.53
CA ASP A 136 1.02 7.23 27.39
C ASP A 136 0.84 6.54 28.76
N ASN A 137 0.66 5.21 28.76
CA ASN A 137 0.56 4.42 29.99
C ASN A 137 1.84 4.50 30.84
N VAL A 138 3.01 4.46 30.21
CA VAL A 138 4.32 4.61 30.89
C VAL A 138 4.50 6.03 31.41
N ARG A 139 3.98 7.07 30.75
CA ARG A 139 4.01 8.44 31.28
C ARG A 139 3.10 8.63 32.49
N LYS A 140 1.99 7.88 32.55
CA LYS A 140 0.96 7.94 33.60
C LYS A 140 1.03 6.80 34.62
N PHE A 141 2.14 6.06 34.64
CA PHE A 141 2.23 4.81 35.43
C PHE A 141 2.20 5.03 36.94
N HIS A 142 2.58 6.23 37.41
CA HIS A 142 2.59 6.59 38.81
C HIS A 142 2.03 8.00 39.00
N ASN A 143 0.92 8.09 39.73
CA ASN A 143 0.42 9.35 40.26
C ASN A 143 0.67 9.40 41.77
N SER A 144 1.61 10.25 42.21
CA SER A 144 2.06 10.33 43.60
C SER A 144 0.96 10.70 44.61
N GLU A 145 -0.15 11.28 44.13
CA GLU A 145 -1.29 11.68 44.98
C GLU A 145 -2.33 10.57 45.19
N THR A 146 -2.36 9.55 44.32
CA THR A 146 -3.47 8.57 44.29
C THR A 146 -3.01 7.11 44.24
N ASP A 147 -1.81 6.83 43.73
CA ASP A 147 -1.34 5.46 43.55
C ASP A 147 -0.41 5.01 44.68
N THR A 148 -0.69 3.84 45.24
CA THR A 148 0.28 3.17 46.12
C THR A 148 1.49 2.67 45.31
N PRO A 149 2.66 2.42 45.94
CA PRO A 149 3.80 1.80 45.26
C PRO A 149 3.45 0.43 44.63
N ALA A 150 2.50 -0.31 45.22
CA ALA A 150 2.00 -1.56 44.67
C ALA A 150 1.18 -1.36 43.38
N ASP A 151 0.37 -0.30 43.31
CA ASP A 151 -0.40 0.06 42.12
C ASP A 151 0.50 0.51 40.96
N ALA A 152 1.53 1.30 41.25
CA ALA A 152 2.53 1.71 40.27
C ALA A 152 3.27 0.49 39.68
N ASN A 153 3.71 -0.45 40.54
CA ASN A 153 4.33 -1.70 40.10
C ASN A 153 3.39 -2.55 39.24
N ARG A 154 2.10 -2.62 39.59
CA ARG A 154 1.10 -3.34 38.80
C ARG A 154 0.87 -2.70 37.43
N LYS A 155 0.74 -1.38 37.36
CA LYS A 155 0.59 -0.64 36.09
C LYS A 155 1.82 -0.82 35.20
N LEU A 156 3.02 -0.73 35.76
CA LEU A 156 4.27 -0.95 35.04
C LEU A 156 4.39 -2.40 34.52
N THR A 157 4.05 -3.39 35.35
CA THR A 157 4.03 -4.80 34.95
C THR A 157 3.07 -5.04 33.77
N ASN A 158 1.89 -4.43 33.80
CA ASN A 158 0.93 -4.50 32.70
C ASN A 158 1.47 -3.83 31.42
N CYS A 159 2.20 -2.71 31.54
CA CYS A 159 2.82 -2.06 30.37
C CYS A 159 3.90 -2.96 29.74
N ILE A 160 4.73 -3.61 30.57
CA ILE A 160 5.76 -4.55 30.10
C ILE A 160 5.10 -5.74 29.42
N HIS A 161 4.03 -6.28 30.00
CA HIS A 161 3.28 -7.37 29.39
C HIS A 161 2.68 -6.97 28.03
N HIS A 162 2.03 -5.80 27.96
CA HIS A 162 1.48 -5.27 26.72
C HIS A 162 2.57 -5.08 25.65
N HIS A 163 3.71 -4.47 26.02
CA HIS A 163 4.83 -4.30 25.09
C HIS A 163 5.37 -5.65 24.57
N ARG A 164 5.45 -6.67 25.43
CA ARG A 164 5.90 -8.01 25.02
C ARG A 164 4.93 -8.67 24.04
N GLU A 165 3.63 -8.56 24.26
CA GLU A 165 2.64 -9.07 23.30
C GLU A 165 2.65 -8.30 21.99
N LEU A 166 2.86 -6.97 22.04
CA LEU A 166 3.04 -6.16 20.84
C LEU A 166 4.28 -6.58 20.04
N LEU A 167 5.40 -6.89 20.69
CA LEU A 167 6.60 -7.37 20.00
C LEU A 167 6.36 -8.70 19.26
N LYS A 168 5.62 -9.65 19.87
CA LYS A 168 5.23 -10.90 19.20
C LYS A 168 4.35 -10.62 17.98
N PHE A 169 3.41 -9.68 18.11
CA PHE A 169 2.57 -9.24 17.01
C PHE A 169 3.39 -8.63 15.87
N VAL A 170 4.37 -7.78 16.18
CA VAL A 170 5.27 -7.17 15.18
C VAL A 170 6.12 -8.23 14.49
N GLU A 171 6.67 -9.18 15.23
CA GLU A 171 7.45 -10.28 14.64
C GLU A 171 6.61 -11.11 13.67
N PHE A 172 5.36 -11.40 14.04
CA PHE A 172 4.43 -12.13 13.19
C PHE A 172 4.06 -11.34 11.93
N THR A 173 3.67 -10.06 12.08
CA THR A 173 3.30 -9.20 10.93
C THR A 173 4.47 -8.99 9.99
N ASN A 174 5.67 -8.76 10.53
CA ASN A 174 6.88 -8.66 9.74
C ASN A 174 7.11 -9.95 8.94
N ASN A 175 7.04 -11.13 9.57
CA ASN A 175 7.16 -12.40 8.86
C ASN A 175 6.06 -12.61 7.80
N PHE A 176 4.85 -12.09 8.03
CA PHE A 176 3.73 -12.19 7.09
C PHE A 176 3.99 -11.39 5.80
N TYR A 177 4.40 -10.13 5.90
CA TYR A 177 4.56 -9.26 4.73
C TYR A 177 6.00 -9.07 4.25
N ASN A 178 7.03 -9.52 4.98
CA ASN A 178 8.44 -9.30 4.62
C ASN A 178 8.76 -9.79 3.21
N TRP A 179 8.33 -11.02 2.88
CA TRP A 179 8.52 -11.57 1.54
C TRP A 179 7.74 -10.81 0.45
N VAL A 180 6.55 -10.32 0.79
CA VAL A 180 5.71 -9.54 -0.13
C VAL A 180 6.37 -8.20 -0.45
N ILE A 181 6.82 -7.48 0.58
CA ILE A 181 7.53 -6.20 0.46
C ILE A 181 8.83 -6.37 -0.34
N PHE A 182 9.61 -7.41 -0.03
CA PHE A 182 10.85 -7.70 -0.75
C PHE A 182 10.62 -7.83 -2.26
N LEU A 183 9.59 -8.58 -2.65
CA LEU A 183 9.24 -8.76 -4.05
C LEU A 183 8.63 -7.51 -4.68
N GLN A 184 7.87 -6.70 -3.93
CA GLN A 184 7.38 -5.40 -4.40
C GLN A 184 8.55 -4.50 -4.79
N PHE A 185 9.56 -4.40 -3.92
CA PHE A 185 10.74 -3.58 -4.21
C PHE A 185 11.55 -4.12 -5.38
N LEU A 186 11.74 -5.44 -5.48
CA LEU A 186 12.47 -6.05 -6.58
C LEU A 186 11.78 -5.80 -7.92
N VAL A 187 10.48 -6.10 -8.01
CA VAL A 187 9.71 -5.90 -9.24
C VAL A 187 9.58 -4.42 -9.58
N GLY A 188 9.32 -3.57 -8.58
CA GLY A 188 9.25 -2.12 -8.74
C GLY A 188 10.56 -1.54 -9.27
N GLY A 189 11.70 -1.96 -8.71
CA GLY A 189 13.02 -1.53 -9.17
C GLY A 189 13.30 -1.93 -10.62
N VAL A 190 13.03 -3.19 -10.98
CA VAL A 190 13.18 -3.67 -12.36
C VAL A 190 12.24 -2.90 -13.31
N SER A 191 10.99 -2.67 -12.89
CA SER A 191 9.99 -1.95 -13.70
C SER A 191 10.40 -0.50 -13.95
N ILE A 192 10.88 0.21 -12.92
CA ILE A 192 11.39 1.57 -13.05
C ILE A 192 12.61 1.59 -13.98
N GLY A 193 13.55 0.65 -13.81
CA GLY A 193 14.72 0.55 -14.68
C GLY A 193 14.35 0.36 -16.16
N LEU A 194 13.38 -0.54 -16.44
CA LEU A 194 12.87 -0.75 -17.79
C LEU A 194 12.11 0.46 -18.33
N ALA A 195 11.32 1.15 -17.50
CA ALA A 195 10.60 2.35 -17.90
C ALA A 195 11.56 3.49 -18.28
N VAL A 196 12.60 3.72 -17.47
CA VAL A 196 13.66 4.70 -17.79
C VAL A 196 14.39 4.31 -19.08
N PHE A 197 14.73 3.03 -19.25
CA PHE A 197 15.33 2.56 -20.50
C PHE A 197 14.42 2.79 -21.72
N GLN A 198 13.12 2.49 -21.62
CA GLN A 198 12.17 2.74 -22.70
C GLN A 198 12.07 4.24 -23.04
N LEU A 199 12.03 5.11 -22.03
CA LEU A 199 12.05 6.56 -22.23
C LEU A 199 13.30 7.00 -23.00
N THR A 200 14.48 6.43 -22.71
CA THR A 200 15.70 6.78 -23.46
C THR A 200 15.71 6.30 -24.91
N VAL A 201 14.91 5.28 -25.25
CA VAL A 201 14.84 4.71 -26.61
C VAL A 201 13.77 5.39 -27.48
N VAL A 202 12.70 5.90 -26.87
CA VAL A 202 11.65 6.67 -27.57
C VAL A 202 12.14 8.10 -27.77
N SER A 203 12.78 8.34 -28.92
CA SER A 203 13.19 9.66 -29.47
C SER A 203 13.71 10.68 -28.45
N VAL A 204 15.04 10.79 -28.43
CA VAL A 204 15.90 11.72 -27.65
C VAL A 204 15.42 13.18 -27.65
N ASP A 205 14.61 13.57 -28.62
CA ASP A 205 14.13 14.94 -28.85
C ASP A 205 13.28 15.49 -27.68
N GLU A 206 12.36 14.70 -27.10
CA GLU A 206 11.49 15.20 -26.01
C GLU A 206 12.22 15.31 -24.66
N ILE A 207 13.10 14.36 -24.37
CA ILE A 207 13.94 14.36 -23.16
C ILE A 207 14.98 15.49 -23.24
N GLN A 208 15.56 15.72 -24.41
CA GLN A 208 16.45 16.87 -24.64
C GLN A 208 15.73 18.19 -24.40
N VAL A 209 14.50 18.35 -24.93
CA VAL A 209 13.73 19.57 -24.72
C VAL A 209 13.45 19.81 -23.23
N PHE A 210 13.05 18.79 -22.47
CA PHE A 210 12.87 18.91 -21.02
C PHE A 210 14.18 19.29 -20.30
N MET A 211 15.30 18.67 -20.68
CA MET A 211 16.62 18.97 -20.11
C MET A 211 17.04 20.42 -20.42
N TYR A 212 16.84 20.90 -21.65
CA TYR A 212 17.10 22.29 -22.04
C TYR A 212 16.20 23.28 -21.30
N CYS A 213 14.91 22.98 -21.14
CA CYS A 213 13.98 23.82 -20.39
C CYS A 213 14.34 23.89 -18.90
N TRP A 214 14.75 22.77 -18.29
CA TRP A 214 15.19 22.74 -16.89
C TRP A 214 16.44 23.59 -16.68
N PHE A 215 17.47 23.42 -17.52
CA PHE A 215 18.69 24.23 -17.44
C PHE A 215 18.42 25.72 -17.76
N GLY A 216 17.53 26.01 -18.71
CA GLY A 216 17.11 27.39 -19.01
C GLY A 216 16.44 28.07 -17.81
N ASN A 217 15.54 27.37 -17.12
CA ASN A 217 14.84 27.88 -15.94
C ASN A 217 15.79 28.12 -14.75
N GLU A 218 16.78 27.24 -14.55
CA GLU A 218 17.84 27.44 -13.54
C GLU A 218 18.69 28.69 -13.80
N ILE A 219 18.91 29.05 -15.08
CA ILE A 219 19.62 30.26 -15.46
C ILE A 219 18.74 31.50 -15.23
N GLU A 220 17.47 31.45 -15.64
CA GLU A 220 16.53 32.56 -15.47
C GLU A 220 16.33 32.93 -13.99
N VAL A 221 16.18 31.91 -13.11
CA VAL A 221 16.06 32.09 -11.65
C VAL A 221 17.33 32.68 -11.02
N LYS A 222 18.51 32.54 -11.65
CA LYS A 222 19.77 33.12 -11.16
C LYS A 222 20.07 34.51 -11.71
N VAL A 223 19.36 34.93 -12.76
CA VAL A 223 19.56 36.23 -13.44
C VAL A 223 18.55 37.28 -12.94
N VAL A 224 17.46 36.87 -12.30
CA VAL A 224 16.51 37.73 -11.56
C VAL A 224 16.88 37.79 -10.09
#